data_AF-A0A4Q4H306-F1
#
_entry.id   AF-A0A4Q4H306-F1
#
_cell.length_a   1.000
_cell.length_b   1.000
_cell.length_c   1.000
_cell.angle_alpha   90.00
_cell.angle_beta   90.00
_cell.angle_gamma   90.00
#
_symmetry.space_group_name_H-M   'P 1'
#
loop_
_entity.id
_entity.type
_entity.pdbx_description
1 polymer ?
#
loop_
_entity_poly.entity_id
_entity_poly.type
_entity_poly.pdbx_seq_one_letter_code
_entity_poly.pdbx_strand_id
1 'polypeptide(L)'
;MKTIPNLYDYKVELAQIFQQSKEVEVLLEKIRLLFTKILFNFSYMKLPNFQIILTGSLKFSVWYQEPNAITETLNIHQEKCDLYLWRCVDQKWYLDDLYSDVNEVAEQILKSIPAFHSTPENPKEVKTLLENGLMNFEPEIFPKFSETIPDDLNEVLTWDDRFVLVGTSVENLKIYTYKEWNELIERENFYKYV
;
A
#
# COMPACT_ATOMS: atom_id res chain seq x y z
N MET A 1 -13.66 -2.04 1.77
CA MET A 1 -12.36 -1.79 1.10
C MET A 1 -12.42 -2.28 -0.33
N LYS A 2 -11.86 -1.48 -1.25
CA LYS A 2 -11.94 -1.70 -2.70
C LYS A 2 -10.57 -1.75 -3.36
N THR A 3 -10.54 -2.39 -4.52
CA THR A 3 -9.43 -2.30 -5.47
C THR A 3 -9.40 -0.94 -6.16
N ILE A 4 -8.20 -0.44 -6.43
CA ILE A 4 -7.97 0.77 -7.22
C ILE A 4 -8.67 0.64 -8.59
N PRO A 5 -9.45 1.65 -9.01
CA PRO A 5 -10.06 1.65 -10.33
C PRO A 5 -9.02 1.53 -11.44
N ASN A 6 -9.32 0.78 -12.49
CA ASN A 6 -8.47 0.64 -13.68
C ASN A 6 -7.06 0.06 -13.39
N LEU A 7 -6.87 -0.64 -12.24
CA LEU A 7 -5.59 -1.24 -11.88
C LEU A 7 -5.00 -2.12 -12.99
N TYR A 8 -5.86 -2.90 -13.66
CA TYR A 8 -5.43 -3.84 -14.69
C TYR A 8 -5.07 -3.17 -16.03
N ASP A 9 -5.43 -1.90 -16.24
CA ASP A 9 -5.01 -1.15 -17.43
C ASP A 9 -3.49 -0.92 -17.41
N TYR A 10 -2.88 -0.89 -16.23
CA TYR A 10 -1.44 -0.79 -16.04
C TYR A 10 -0.68 -2.09 -16.34
N LYS A 11 -1.37 -3.21 -16.58
CA LYS A 11 -0.73 -4.50 -16.92
C LYS A 11 0.16 -4.38 -18.15
N VAL A 12 -0.29 -3.66 -19.19
CA VAL A 12 0.46 -3.47 -20.42
C VAL A 12 1.73 -2.66 -20.17
N GLU A 13 1.63 -1.59 -19.39
CA GLU A 13 2.77 -0.74 -19.03
C GLU A 13 3.80 -1.52 -18.19
N LEU A 14 3.34 -2.31 -17.22
CA LEU A 14 4.22 -3.17 -16.40
C LEU A 14 4.90 -4.26 -17.24
N ALA A 15 4.17 -4.90 -18.15
CA ALA A 15 4.75 -5.88 -19.08
C ALA A 15 5.83 -5.26 -19.98
N GLN A 16 5.61 -4.03 -20.47
CA GLN A 16 6.61 -3.29 -21.25
C GLN A 16 7.85 -2.95 -20.42
N ILE A 17 7.68 -2.58 -19.14
CA ILE A 17 8.80 -2.35 -18.21
C ILE A 17 9.67 -3.61 -18.12
N PHE A 18 9.09 -4.79 -17.95
CA PHE A 18 9.84 -6.05 -17.90
C PHE A 18 10.58 -6.37 -19.20
N GLN A 19 9.95 -6.13 -20.36
CA GLN A 19 10.59 -6.39 -21.66
C GLN A 19 11.77 -5.46 -21.94
N GLN A 20 11.72 -4.21 -21.45
CA GLN A 20 12.72 -3.19 -21.73
C GLN A 20 13.84 -3.12 -20.69
N SER A 21 13.64 -3.68 -19.50
CA SER A 21 14.57 -3.55 -18.38
C SER A 21 15.39 -4.83 -18.24
N LYS A 22 16.70 -4.70 -18.44
CA LYS A 22 17.65 -5.82 -18.36
C LYS A 22 18.36 -5.89 -17.02
N GLU A 23 18.62 -4.72 -16.42
CA GLU A 23 19.28 -4.55 -15.13
C GLU A 23 18.22 -4.34 -14.04
N VAL A 24 18.50 -4.87 -12.84
CA VAL A 24 17.55 -4.89 -11.74
C VAL A 24 17.29 -3.49 -11.18
N GLU A 25 18.28 -2.62 -11.22
CA GLU A 25 18.20 -1.21 -10.82
C GLU A 25 17.25 -0.44 -11.74
N VAL A 26 17.38 -0.64 -13.05
CA VAL A 26 16.52 0.00 -14.04
C VAL A 26 15.08 -0.50 -13.90
N LEU A 27 14.92 -1.80 -13.63
CA LEU A 27 13.61 -2.39 -13.36
C LEU A 27 12.97 -1.77 -12.11
N LEU A 28 13.71 -1.70 -11.00
CA LEU A 28 13.27 -1.12 -9.74
C LEU A 28 12.75 0.30 -9.96
N GLU A 29 13.55 1.17 -10.57
CA GLU A 29 13.18 2.57 -10.77
C GLU A 29 11.89 2.71 -11.57
N LYS A 30 11.74 1.94 -12.66
CA LYS A 30 10.53 1.97 -13.49
C LYS A 30 9.30 1.42 -12.76
N ILE A 31 9.42 0.31 -12.03
CA ILE A 31 8.31 -0.25 -11.25
C ILE A 31 7.90 0.73 -10.15
N ARG A 32 8.86 1.33 -9.43
CA ARG A 32 8.59 2.31 -8.38
C ARG A 32 7.84 3.52 -8.93
N LEU A 33 8.23 4.04 -10.10
CA LEU A 33 7.53 5.12 -10.78
C LEU A 33 6.10 4.73 -11.18
N LEU A 34 5.92 3.54 -11.75
CA LEU A 34 4.59 3.03 -12.10
C LEU A 34 3.70 2.88 -10.86
N PHE A 35 4.22 2.33 -9.76
CA PHE A 35 3.44 2.15 -8.54
C PHE A 35 3.06 3.48 -7.90
N THR A 36 3.95 4.46 -7.95
CA THR A 36 3.65 5.84 -7.52
C THR A 36 2.53 6.45 -8.37
N LYS A 37 2.54 6.21 -9.69
CA LYS A 37 1.48 6.64 -10.61
C LYS A 37 0.14 5.96 -10.29
N ILE A 38 0.14 4.65 -10.01
CA ILE A 38 -1.07 3.91 -9.62
C ILE A 38 -1.66 4.47 -8.31
N LEU A 39 -0.81 4.79 -7.34
CA LEU A 39 -1.22 5.32 -6.03
C LEU A 39 -1.41 6.84 -6.00
N PHE A 40 -1.29 7.55 -7.12
CA PHE A 40 -1.32 9.02 -7.13
C PHE A 40 -2.58 9.61 -6.48
N ASN A 41 -3.76 9.07 -6.80
CA ASN A 41 -5.04 9.48 -6.22
C ASN A 41 -5.32 8.86 -4.83
N PHE A 42 -4.40 8.03 -4.35
CA PHE A 42 -4.47 7.28 -3.10
C PHE A 42 -3.19 7.54 -2.30
N SER A 43 -2.70 8.79 -2.29
CA SER A 43 -1.39 9.19 -1.76
C SER A 43 -1.21 8.87 -0.27
N TYR A 44 -2.30 8.68 0.45
CA TYR A 44 -2.30 8.21 1.83
C TYR A 44 -1.85 6.75 1.98
N MET A 45 -1.97 5.93 0.94
CA MET A 45 -1.51 4.55 0.94
C MET A 45 0.02 4.51 0.88
N LYS A 46 0.60 3.62 1.66
CA LYS A 46 2.04 3.41 1.69
C LYS A 46 2.48 2.68 0.43
N LEU A 47 3.56 3.17 -0.19
CA LEU A 47 4.21 2.49 -1.30
C LEU A 47 4.90 1.21 -0.79
N PRO A 48 4.93 0.11 -1.56
CA PRO A 48 5.78 -1.04 -1.24
C PRO A 48 7.25 -0.63 -1.06
N ASN A 49 7.97 -1.34 -0.20
CA ASN A 49 9.40 -1.24 -0.07
C ASN A 49 10.07 -2.04 -1.20
N PHE A 50 11.13 -1.48 -1.78
CA PHE A 50 11.89 -2.12 -2.86
C PHE A 50 13.32 -2.29 -2.41
N GLN A 51 13.84 -3.51 -2.48
CA GLN A 51 15.21 -3.82 -2.10
C GLN A 51 15.87 -4.72 -3.14
N ILE A 52 17.09 -4.38 -3.53
CA ILE A 52 17.92 -5.27 -4.32
C ILE A 52 18.73 -6.11 -3.33
N ILE A 53 18.56 -7.42 -3.42
CA ILE A 53 19.25 -8.39 -2.58
C ILE A 53 20.07 -9.32 -3.45
N LEU A 54 21.10 -9.93 -2.86
CA LEU A 54 21.85 -10.98 -3.54
C LEU A 54 20.96 -12.21 -3.68
N THR A 55 20.78 -12.71 -4.88
CA THR A 55 19.94 -13.90 -5.14
C THR A 55 20.37 -15.10 -4.29
N GLY A 56 21.68 -15.24 -4.02
CA GLY A 56 22.21 -16.30 -3.15
C GLY A 56 21.69 -16.26 -1.71
N SER A 57 21.20 -15.11 -1.21
CA SER A 57 20.56 -15.04 0.12
C SER A 57 19.22 -15.77 0.17
N LEU A 58 18.61 -16.03 -0.99
CA LEU A 58 17.33 -16.76 -1.11
C LEU A 58 17.51 -18.27 -1.13
N LYS A 59 18.74 -18.80 -1.11
CA LYS A 59 19.04 -20.23 -1.20
C LYS A 59 18.34 -21.12 -0.16
N PHE A 60 17.93 -20.54 0.97
CA PHE A 60 17.18 -21.23 2.05
C PHE A 60 15.72 -20.78 2.15
N SER A 61 15.27 -19.92 1.23
CA SER A 61 13.88 -19.50 1.09
C SER A 61 13.08 -20.57 0.36
N VAL A 62 11.79 -20.68 0.69
CA VAL A 62 10.84 -21.60 0.03
C VAL A 62 10.71 -21.31 -1.47
N TRP A 63 11.03 -20.08 -1.87
CA TRP A 63 10.84 -19.54 -3.21
C TRP A 63 12.03 -19.70 -4.16
N TYR A 64 13.13 -20.33 -3.74
CA TYR A 64 14.32 -20.49 -4.59
C TYR A 64 14.55 -21.96 -4.96
N GLN A 65 14.22 -22.33 -6.20
CA GLN A 65 14.54 -23.67 -6.74
C GLN A 65 15.45 -23.59 -7.98
N GLU A 66 15.63 -22.41 -8.59
CA GLU A 66 16.36 -22.25 -9.85
C GLU A 66 17.88 -21.94 -9.70
N PRO A 67 18.79 -22.85 -10.10
CA PRO A 67 20.24 -22.69 -9.97
C PRO A 67 20.86 -21.66 -10.94
N ASN A 68 20.06 -21.09 -11.86
CA ASN A 68 20.52 -20.26 -12.97
C ASN A 68 20.14 -18.77 -12.84
N ALA A 69 19.62 -18.35 -11.70
CA ALA A 69 19.28 -16.96 -11.45
C ALA A 69 20.55 -16.08 -11.42
N ILE A 70 20.48 -14.91 -12.06
CA ILE A 70 21.53 -13.88 -12.02
C ILE A 70 21.70 -13.39 -10.57
N THR A 71 22.87 -12.83 -10.27
CA THR A 71 23.37 -12.50 -8.92
C THR A 71 22.45 -11.65 -8.04
N GLU A 72 21.49 -10.92 -8.62
CA GLU A 72 20.64 -9.97 -7.91
C GLU A 72 19.15 -10.24 -8.13
N THR A 73 18.37 -10.03 -7.08
CA THR A 73 16.91 -10.14 -7.04
C THR A 73 16.31 -8.84 -6.54
N LEU A 74 15.26 -8.37 -7.20
CA LEU A 74 14.40 -7.32 -6.68
C LEU A 74 13.36 -7.94 -5.75
N ASN A 75 13.43 -7.61 -4.47
CA ASN A 75 12.37 -7.87 -3.51
C ASN A 75 11.42 -6.67 -3.45
N ILE A 76 10.12 -6.95 -3.63
CA ILE A 76 9.03 -6.00 -3.40
C ILE A 76 8.30 -6.46 -2.15
N HIS A 77 8.42 -5.68 -1.08
CA HIS A 77 7.88 -6.00 0.23
C HIS A 77 6.76 -5.04 0.62
N GLN A 78 5.64 -5.56 1.08
CA GLN A 78 4.59 -4.78 1.73
C GLN A 78 3.87 -5.64 2.79
N GLU A 79 4.18 -5.37 4.05
CA GLU A 79 3.61 -6.07 5.22
C GLU A 79 3.83 -7.58 5.17
N LYS A 80 2.79 -8.37 4.89
CA LYS A 80 2.89 -9.84 4.80
C LYS A 80 3.06 -10.35 3.36
N CYS A 81 3.27 -9.44 2.41
CA CYS A 81 3.50 -9.76 1.01
C CYS A 81 4.97 -9.52 0.67
N ASP A 82 5.64 -10.57 0.21
CA ASP A 82 6.97 -10.52 -0.36
C ASP A 82 6.90 -11.11 -1.76
N LEU A 83 7.37 -10.35 -2.75
CA LEU A 83 7.52 -10.79 -4.13
C LEU A 83 9.00 -10.71 -4.51
N TYR A 84 9.51 -11.75 -5.15
CA TYR A 84 10.90 -11.86 -5.54
C TYR A 84 11.00 -11.95 -7.06
N LEU A 85 11.66 -10.97 -7.66
CA LEU A 85 11.87 -10.87 -9.10
C LEU A 85 13.36 -11.01 -9.43
N TRP A 86 13.69 -12.06 -10.16
CA TRP A 86 15.05 -12.25 -10.66
C TRP A 86 15.04 -12.57 -12.15
N ARG A 87 16.21 -12.48 -12.74
CA ARG A 87 16.41 -12.76 -14.15
C ARG A 87 17.28 -13.99 -14.30
N CYS A 88 16.96 -14.88 -15.24
CA CYS A 88 17.73 -16.10 -15.47
C CYS A 88 18.65 -15.98 -16.70
N VAL A 89 19.50 -16.99 -16.91
CA VAL A 89 20.39 -17.10 -18.08
C VAL A 89 19.66 -16.99 -19.43
N ASP A 90 18.39 -17.42 -19.47
CA ASP A 90 17.51 -17.31 -20.64
C ASP A 90 17.00 -15.87 -20.89
N GLN A 91 17.50 -14.92 -20.10
CA GLN A 91 17.23 -13.49 -20.19
C GLN A 91 15.81 -13.07 -19.81
N LYS A 92 14.99 -13.98 -19.27
CA LYS A 92 13.62 -13.69 -18.82
C LYS A 92 13.56 -13.37 -17.33
N TRP A 93 12.53 -12.61 -16.97
CA TRP A 93 12.17 -12.32 -15.58
C TRP A 93 11.28 -13.42 -15.00
N TYR A 94 11.59 -13.82 -13.78
CA TYR A 94 10.88 -14.82 -13.02
C TYR A 94 10.35 -14.19 -11.74
N LEU A 95 9.11 -14.51 -11.40
CA LEU A 95 8.47 -14.12 -10.15
C LEU A 95 8.28 -15.36 -9.27
N ASP A 96 8.90 -15.34 -8.09
CA ASP A 96 8.79 -16.36 -7.04
C ASP A 96 9.05 -17.80 -7.53
N ASP A 97 9.76 -17.97 -8.64
CA ASP A 97 10.03 -19.23 -9.35
C ASP A 97 8.78 -19.91 -9.92
N LEU A 98 7.63 -19.24 -9.87
CA LEU A 98 6.34 -19.78 -10.28
C LEU A 98 5.92 -19.29 -11.66
N TYR A 99 6.34 -18.07 -12.02
CA TYR A 99 5.88 -17.40 -13.24
C TYR A 99 7.06 -16.86 -14.04
N SER A 100 7.05 -17.14 -15.35
CA SER A 100 8.08 -16.67 -16.30
C SER A 100 7.50 -16.04 -17.57
N ASP A 101 6.19 -16.15 -17.80
CA ASP A 101 5.51 -15.34 -18.81
C ASP A 101 5.35 -13.91 -18.30
N VAL A 102 5.78 -12.94 -19.10
CA VAL A 102 5.81 -11.53 -18.69
C VAL A 102 4.41 -10.99 -18.37
N ASN A 103 3.37 -11.44 -19.08
CA ASN A 103 2.01 -10.98 -18.81
C ASN A 103 1.48 -11.59 -17.51
N GLU A 104 1.79 -12.86 -17.24
CA GLU A 104 1.46 -13.50 -15.97
C GLU A 104 2.20 -12.85 -14.80
N VAL A 105 3.52 -12.61 -14.93
CA VAL A 105 4.32 -11.89 -13.92
C VAL A 105 3.69 -10.52 -13.60
N ALA A 106 3.39 -9.73 -14.62
CA ALA A 106 2.76 -8.42 -14.43
C ALA A 106 1.39 -8.53 -13.72
N GLU A 107 0.57 -9.50 -14.10
CA GLU A 107 -0.74 -9.73 -13.50
C GLU A 107 -0.66 -10.16 -12.04
N GLN A 108 0.25 -11.08 -11.71
CA GLN A 108 0.42 -11.56 -10.34
C GLN A 108 0.93 -10.47 -9.41
N ILE A 109 1.87 -9.63 -9.87
CA ILE A 109 2.32 -8.47 -9.10
C ILE A 109 1.15 -7.53 -8.80
N LEU A 110 0.39 -7.14 -9.81
CA LEU A 110 -0.74 -6.22 -9.60
C LEU A 110 -1.79 -6.79 -8.65
N LYS A 111 -2.02 -8.13 -8.67
CA LYS A 111 -2.95 -8.82 -7.76
C LYS A 111 -2.45 -8.95 -6.32
N SER A 112 -1.13 -9.01 -6.14
CA SER A 112 -0.53 -9.41 -4.86
C SER A 112 -0.28 -8.22 -3.94
N ILE A 113 -0.03 -7.03 -4.49
CA ILE A 113 0.31 -5.83 -3.71
C ILE A 113 -0.91 -5.35 -2.89
N PRO A 114 -0.88 -5.45 -1.55
CA PRO A 114 -2.05 -5.16 -0.72
C PRO A 114 -2.60 -3.73 -0.88
N ALA A 115 -1.72 -2.72 -1.03
CA ALA A 115 -2.13 -1.32 -1.16
C ALA A 115 -3.03 -1.07 -2.38
N PHE A 116 -2.94 -1.88 -3.44
CA PHE A 116 -3.79 -1.74 -4.61
C PHE A 116 -5.21 -2.26 -4.39
N HIS A 117 -5.42 -3.04 -3.33
CA HIS A 117 -6.67 -3.72 -3.01
C HIS A 117 -7.33 -3.23 -1.71
N SER A 118 -6.78 -2.18 -1.12
CA SER A 118 -7.09 -1.75 0.24
C SER A 118 -7.59 -0.31 0.31
N THR A 119 -8.30 0.17 -0.72
CA THR A 119 -8.89 1.52 -0.70
C THR A 119 -9.98 1.59 0.36
N PRO A 120 -9.88 2.46 1.38
CA PRO A 120 -10.88 2.57 2.43
C PRO A 120 -12.14 3.26 1.93
N GLU A 121 -13.27 2.92 2.52
CA GLU A 121 -14.59 3.51 2.20
C GLU A 121 -15.26 4.17 3.41
N ASN A 122 -14.64 4.10 4.58
CA ASN A 122 -15.14 4.68 5.82
C ASN A 122 -14.00 4.83 6.86
N PRO A 123 -14.22 5.60 7.94
CA PRO A 123 -13.22 5.84 8.98
C PRO A 123 -12.71 4.58 9.68
N LYS A 124 -13.55 3.54 9.82
CA LYS A 124 -13.14 2.27 10.46
C LYS A 124 -12.12 1.52 9.60
N GLU A 125 -12.30 1.57 8.29
CA GLU A 125 -11.33 1.01 7.35
C GLU A 125 -10.03 1.79 7.35
N VAL A 126 -10.06 3.14 7.41
CA VAL A 126 -8.85 3.96 7.59
C VAL A 126 -8.08 3.55 8.84
N LYS A 127 -8.76 3.42 9.98
CA LYS A 127 -8.15 2.93 11.23
C LYS A 127 -7.45 1.58 11.03
N THR A 128 -8.13 0.64 10.35
CA THR A 128 -7.59 -0.70 10.09
C THR A 128 -6.33 -0.66 9.22
N LEU A 129 -6.27 0.23 8.22
CA LEU A 129 -5.10 0.38 7.34
C LEU A 129 -3.91 0.99 8.05
N LEU A 130 -4.15 1.97 8.93
CA LEU A 130 -3.12 2.57 9.77
C LEU A 130 -2.53 1.53 10.74
N GLU A 131 -3.40 0.76 11.41
CA GLU A 131 -2.98 -0.30 12.34
C GLU A 131 -2.20 -1.42 11.64
N ASN A 132 -2.52 -1.71 10.38
CA ASN A 132 -1.84 -2.73 9.58
C ASN A 132 -0.63 -2.20 8.77
N GLY A 133 -0.23 -0.94 8.94
CA GLY A 133 0.94 -0.37 8.27
C GLY A 133 0.80 -0.10 6.77
N LEU A 134 -0.41 -0.23 6.20
CA LEU A 134 -0.68 -0.02 4.76
C LEU A 134 -0.93 1.43 4.38
N MET A 135 -1.12 2.31 5.36
CA MET A 135 -1.39 3.74 5.19
C MET A 135 -0.39 4.54 6.03
N ASN A 136 0.13 5.63 5.48
CA ASN A 136 1.00 6.53 6.23
C ASN A 136 0.18 7.34 7.23
N PHE A 137 0.69 7.57 8.44
CA PHE A 137 0.03 8.46 9.40
C PHE A 137 0.32 9.92 9.02
N GLU A 138 -0.46 10.44 8.08
CA GLU A 138 -0.39 11.83 7.58
C GLU A 138 -1.82 12.40 7.51
N PRO A 139 -2.35 12.94 8.62
CA PRO A 139 -3.76 13.34 8.71
C PRO A 139 -4.24 14.29 7.60
N GLU A 140 -3.33 15.14 7.10
CA GLU A 140 -3.59 16.16 6.07
C GLU A 140 -4.06 15.57 4.73
N ILE A 141 -3.71 14.32 4.44
CA ILE A 141 -4.01 13.64 3.18
C ILE A 141 -5.06 12.54 3.32
N PHE A 142 -5.68 12.42 4.50
CA PHE A 142 -6.69 11.38 4.72
C PHE A 142 -7.96 11.65 3.92
N PRO A 143 -8.57 10.60 3.35
CA PRO A 143 -9.83 10.74 2.62
C PRO A 143 -10.95 11.13 3.58
N LYS A 144 -11.90 11.94 3.09
CA LYS A 144 -13.14 12.30 3.79
C LYS A 144 -14.29 11.62 3.06
N PHE A 145 -15.19 10.97 3.79
CA PHE A 145 -16.23 10.13 3.19
C PHE A 145 -17.62 10.78 3.24
N SER A 146 -17.74 11.94 3.85
CA SER A 146 -18.97 12.71 3.93
C SER A 146 -18.70 14.21 3.85
N GLU A 147 -19.69 14.94 3.31
CA GLU A 147 -19.75 16.40 3.33
C GLU A 147 -20.20 16.95 4.71
N THR A 148 -20.73 16.08 5.58
CA THR A 148 -21.11 16.46 6.94
C THR A 148 -19.84 16.64 7.77
N ILE A 149 -19.50 17.88 8.09
CA ILE A 149 -18.26 18.20 8.81
C ILE A 149 -18.53 18.08 10.34
N PRO A 150 -17.68 17.40 11.11
CA PRO A 150 -17.74 17.39 12.57
C PRO A 150 -17.58 18.78 13.19
N ASP A 151 -18.24 19.01 14.33
CA ASP A 151 -18.27 20.31 15.02
C ASP A 151 -16.90 20.76 15.56
N ASP A 152 -16.03 19.80 15.91
CA ASP A 152 -14.61 20.02 16.24
C ASP A 152 -13.75 19.13 15.35
N LEU A 153 -12.68 19.72 14.79
CA LEU A 153 -11.73 19.06 13.90
C LEU A 153 -10.33 18.89 14.50
N ASN A 154 -10.05 19.42 15.70
CA ASN A 154 -8.68 19.48 16.25
C ASN A 154 -8.03 18.09 16.39
N GLU A 155 -8.80 17.07 16.77
CA GLU A 155 -8.32 15.69 16.92
C GLU A 155 -8.91 14.74 15.87
N VAL A 156 -9.65 15.28 14.89
CA VAL A 156 -10.33 14.48 13.87
C VAL A 156 -9.40 14.20 12.69
N LEU A 157 -9.26 12.92 12.38
CA LEU A 157 -8.44 12.43 11.28
C LEU A 157 -9.27 12.23 10.00
N THR A 158 -10.47 11.66 10.11
CA THR A 158 -11.40 11.43 8.99
C THR A 158 -12.80 11.12 9.52
N TRP A 159 -13.84 11.24 8.68
CA TRP A 159 -15.23 11.04 9.05
C TRP A 159 -16.07 10.52 7.87
N ASP A 160 -17.20 9.89 8.20
CA ASP A 160 -18.33 9.63 7.31
C ASP A 160 -19.62 10.25 7.90
N ASP A 161 -20.80 9.84 7.42
CA ASP A 161 -22.10 10.33 7.91
C ASP A 161 -22.44 9.87 9.35
N ARG A 162 -21.70 8.90 9.89
CA ARG A 162 -22.05 8.20 11.14
C ARG A 162 -20.93 8.25 12.17
N PHE A 163 -19.69 8.20 11.71
CA PHE A 163 -18.51 7.97 12.52
C PHE A 163 -17.43 9.00 12.24
N VAL A 164 -16.65 9.26 13.27
CA VAL A 164 -15.46 10.10 13.25
C VAL A 164 -14.30 9.27 13.79
N LEU A 165 -13.18 9.25 13.06
CA LEU A 165 -11.91 8.71 13.52
C LEU A 165 -11.10 9.85 14.12
N VAL A 166 -10.66 9.66 15.36
CA VAL A 166 -9.85 10.62 16.11
C VAL A 166 -8.57 9.98 16.63
N GLY A 167 -7.55 10.81 16.88
CA GLY A 167 -6.28 10.40 17.45
C GLY A 167 -5.12 11.27 16.99
N THR A 168 -3.96 11.08 17.62
CA THR A 168 -2.71 11.79 17.30
C THR A 168 -1.57 10.85 16.91
N SER A 169 -1.77 9.53 17.06
CA SER A 169 -0.85 8.48 16.62
C SER A 169 -1.62 7.18 16.33
N VAL A 170 -0.96 6.18 15.75
CA VAL A 170 -1.60 4.89 15.44
C VAL A 170 -2.03 4.16 16.72
N GLU A 171 -1.30 4.35 17.82
CA GLU A 171 -1.55 3.67 19.10
C GLU A 171 -2.78 4.20 19.86
N ASN A 172 -3.29 5.40 19.51
CA ASN A 172 -4.39 6.04 20.22
C ASN A 172 -5.65 6.29 19.38
N LEU A 173 -5.76 5.64 18.22
CA LEU A 173 -6.90 5.77 17.31
C LEU A 173 -8.22 5.30 17.94
N LYS A 174 -9.25 6.14 17.87
CA LYS A 174 -10.60 5.82 18.34
C LYS A 174 -11.67 6.18 17.32
N ILE A 175 -12.73 5.39 17.30
CA ILE A 175 -13.93 5.65 16.49
C ILE A 175 -15.04 6.08 17.43
N TYR A 176 -15.65 7.22 17.13
CA TYR A 176 -16.84 7.72 17.81
C TYR A 176 -17.99 7.89 16.83
N THR A 177 -19.22 7.74 17.32
CA THR A 177 -20.38 8.34 16.64
C THR A 177 -20.38 9.86 16.84
N TYR A 178 -21.08 10.61 15.98
CA TYR A 178 -21.25 12.07 16.17
C TYR A 178 -21.82 12.42 17.55
N LYS A 179 -22.76 11.61 18.04
CA LYS A 179 -23.33 11.83 19.38
C LYS A 179 -22.26 11.72 20.46
N GLU A 180 -21.47 10.66 20.45
CA GLU A 180 -20.40 10.45 21.43
C GLU A 180 -19.32 11.53 21.33
N TRP A 181 -18.99 11.95 20.10
CA TRP A 181 -18.01 13.02 19.86
C TRP A 181 -18.49 14.36 20.42
N ASN A 182 -19.73 14.73 20.15
CA ASN A 182 -20.30 15.98 20.65
C ASN A 182 -20.40 16.00 22.18
N GLU A 183 -20.78 14.88 22.81
CA GLU A 183 -20.75 14.75 24.27
C GLU A 183 -19.34 14.91 24.86
N LEU A 184 -18.28 14.50 24.15
CA LEU A 184 -16.89 14.72 24.57
C LEU A 184 -16.49 16.19 24.46
N ILE A 185 -16.79 16.83 23.32
CA ILE A 185 -16.52 18.26 23.10
C ILE A 185 -17.19 19.12 24.17
N GLU A 186 -18.46 18.84 24.48
CA GLU A 186 -19.22 19.57 25.51
C GLU A 186 -18.55 19.47 26.88
N ARG A 187 -18.07 18.27 27.25
CA ARG A 187 -17.35 18.07 28.52
C ARG A 187 -16.05 18.85 28.55
N GLU A 188 -15.24 18.78 27.51
CA GLU A 188 -13.96 19.50 27.45
C GLU A 188 -14.15 21.01 27.52
N ASN A 189 -15.15 21.54 26.82
CA ASN A 189 -15.47 22.95 26.87
C ASN A 189 -15.98 23.36 28.25
N PHE A 190 -16.81 22.55 28.92
CA PHE A 190 -17.24 22.84 30.29
C PHE A 190 -16.05 23.02 31.24
N TYR A 191 -15.03 22.16 31.15
CA TYR A 191 -13.82 22.28 31.98
C TYR A 191 -12.92 23.47 31.62
N LYS A 192 -13.01 24.03 30.41
CA LYS A 192 -12.23 25.23 30.01
C LYS A 192 -12.79 26.53 30.61
N TYR A 193 -14.03 26.53 31.11
CA TYR A 193 -14.70 27.71 31.67
C TYR A 193 -14.91 27.65 33.19
N VAL A 194 -14.34 26.65 33.87
CA VAL A 194 -14.29 26.53 35.34
C VAL A 194 -12.86 26.81 35.82
#